data_AF-A0A964YBI4-F1
#
_entry.id   AF-A0A964YBI4-F1
#
_cell.length_a   1.000
_cell.length_b   1.000
_cell.length_c   1.000
_cell.angle_alpha   90.00
_cell.angle_beta   90.00
_cell.angle_gamma   90.00
#
_symmetry.space_group_name_H-M   'P 1'
#
loop_
_entity.id
_entity.type
_entity.pdbx_description
1 polymer ?
#
loop_
_entity_poly.entity_id
_entity_poly.type
_entity_poly.pdbx_seq_one_letter_code
_entity_poly.pdbx_strand_id
1 'polypeptide(L)'
;MYIGMTEAFSIGNAKDQMEINYFDAMRTIQSGLSAMGTVKSELIINTSSLVRQISSPFFATYSATKHALLYPRFTYEVSPFWH
;
A
#
# COMPACT_ATOMS: atom_id res chain seq x y z
N MET A 1 0.50 0.47 14.23
CA MET A 1 1.23 1.54 13.53
C MET A 1 2.34 2.04 14.45
N TYR A 2 3.61 1.87 14.07
CA TYR A 2 4.76 2.41 14.78
C TYR A 2 5.07 3.82 14.25
N ILE A 3 5.14 4.81 15.16
CA ILE A 3 5.52 6.21 14.91
C ILE A 3 6.47 6.58 16.04
N GLY A 4 7.59 7.22 15.73
CA GLY A 4 8.62 7.51 16.72
C GLY A 4 9.97 7.81 16.09
N MET A 5 11.01 7.87 16.92
CA MET A 5 12.37 8.06 16.46
C MET A 5 12.80 6.90 15.56
N THR A 6 13.19 7.20 14.33
CA THR A 6 13.50 6.19 13.31
C THR A 6 14.60 5.22 13.76
N GLU A 7 15.63 5.75 14.43
CA GLU A 7 16.77 4.98 14.93
C GLU A 7 16.42 4.02 16.08
N ALA A 8 15.29 4.24 16.76
CA ALA A 8 14.82 3.37 17.83
C ALA A 8 14.06 2.13 17.31
N PHE A 9 13.73 2.09 16.02
CA PHE A 9 13.05 0.94 15.43
C PHE A 9 14.05 -0.15 15.02
N SER A 10 13.75 -1.38 15.41
CA SER A 10 14.44 -2.53 14.86
C SER A 10 14.10 -2.71 13.38
N ILE A 11 14.97 -3.39 12.64
CA ILE A 11 14.69 -3.80 11.26
C ILE A 11 13.42 -4.67 11.20
N GLY A 12 13.16 -5.47 12.23
CA GLY A 12 11.93 -6.26 12.36
C GLY A 12 10.69 -5.38 12.35
N ASN A 13 10.65 -4.34 13.17
CA ASN A 13 9.51 -3.40 13.23
C ASN A 13 9.26 -2.74 11.86
N ALA A 14 10.33 -2.40 11.14
CA ALA A 14 10.22 -1.83 9.79
C ALA A 14 9.66 -2.84 8.78
N LYS A 15 10.11 -4.10 8.84
CA LYS A 15 9.56 -5.20 8.03
C LYS A 15 8.08 -5.41 8.33
N ASP A 16 7.69 -5.44 9.60
CA ASP A 16 6.29 -5.64 10.01
C ASP A 16 5.38 -4.53 9.47
N GLN A 17 5.83 -3.26 9.48
CA GLN A 17 5.05 -2.19 8.86
C GLN A 17 4.92 -2.36 7.35
N MET A 18 5.99 -2.76 6.66
CA MET A 18 5.97 -2.97 5.22
C MET A 18 5.07 -4.15 4.85
N GLU A 19 5.13 -5.23 5.62
CA GLU A 19 4.30 -6.42 5.46
C GLU A 19 2.82 -6.06 5.43
N ILE A 20 2.36 -5.32 6.44
CA ILE A 20 0.96 -4.97 6.59
C ILE A 20 0.53 -3.89 5.59
N ASN A 21 1.31 -2.81 5.44
CA ASN A 21 0.85 -1.63 4.69
C ASN A 21 1.05 -1.75 3.18
N TYR A 22 1.94 -2.63 2.73
CA TYR A 22 2.28 -2.77 1.32
C TYR A 22 2.03 -4.20 0.83
N PHE A 23 2.70 -5.20 1.40
CA PHE A 23 2.63 -6.57 0.87
C PHE A 23 1.24 -7.19 1.05
N ASP A 24 0.58 -7.03 2.19
CA ASP A 24 -0.80 -7.52 2.40
C ASP A 24 -1.82 -6.79 1.52
N ALA A 25 -1.62 -5.49 1.28
CA ALA A 25 -2.43 -4.75 0.33
C ALA A 25 -2.26 -5.32 -1.09
N MET A 26 -1.03 -5.62 -1.52
CA MET A 26 -0.77 -6.26 -2.81
C MET A 26 -1.41 -7.65 -2.91
N ARG A 27 -1.31 -8.48 -1.86
CA ARG A 27 -1.96 -9.81 -1.85
C ARG A 27 -3.47 -9.70 -1.95
N THR A 28 -4.05 -8.74 -1.24
CA THR A 28 -5.49 -8.45 -1.31
C THR A 28 -5.90 -8.03 -2.71
N ILE A 29 -5.12 -7.15 -3.34
CA ILE A 29 -5.33 -6.74 -4.74
C ILE A 29 -5.24 -7.93 -5.68
N GLN A 30 -4.20 -8.74 -5.61
CA GLN A 30 -4.01 -9.91 -6.48
C GLN A 30 -5.16 -10.92 -6.33
N SER A 31 -5.56 -11.20 -5.09
CA SER A 31 -6.71 -12.07 -4.81
C SER A 31 -8.02 -11.46 -5.32
N GLY A 32 -8.20 -10.14 -5.12
CA GLY A 32 -9.39 -9.41 -5.57
C GLY A 32 -9.50 -9.37 -7.09
N LEU A 33 -8.40 -9.08 -7.80
CA LEU A 33 -8.35 -9.08 -9.27
C LEU A 33 -8.84 -10.40 -9.87
N SER A 34 -8.39 -11.53 -9.30
CA SER A 34 -8.83 -12.86 -9.75
C SER A 34 -10.34 -13.05 -9.61
N ALA A 35 -10.96 -12.47 -8.58
CA ALA A 35 -12.41 -12.55 -8.36
C ALA A 35 -13.19 -11.52 -9.20
N MET A 36 -12.66 -10.31 -9.34
CA MET A 36 -13.31 -9.20 -10.02
C MET A 36 -13.59 -9.51 -11.50
N GLY A 37 -12.74 -10.29 -12.18
CA GLY A 37 -12.99 -10.75 -13.55
C GLY A 37 -14.25 -11.60 -13.73
N THR A 38 -14.75 -12.23 -12.65
CA THR A 38 -15.99 -13.02 -12.67
C THR A 38 -17.26 -12.19 -12.47
N VAL A 39 -17.14 -11.05 -11.76
CA VAL A 39 -18.28 -10.20 -11.37
C VAL A 39 -18.33 -8.86 -12.11
N LYS A 40 -17.40 -8.60 -13.03
CA LYS A 40 -17.26 -7.34 -13.79
C LYS A 40 -17.23 -6.11 -12.88
N SER A 41 -16.51 -6.20 -11.78
CA SER A 41 -16.25 -5.06 -10.89
C SER A 41 -14.90 -4.45 -11.24
N GLU A 42 -14.78 -3.12 -11.30
CA GLU A 42 -13.58 -2.45 -11.83
C GLU A 42 -12.89 -1.52 -10.82
N LEU A 43 -13.39 -1.44 -9.58
CA LEU A 43 -12.96 -0.43 -8.63
C LEU A 43 -12.22 -1.04 -7.43
N ILE A 44 -10.93 -0.71 -7.32
CA ILE A 44 -10.11 -0.97 -6.14
C ILE A 44 -9.83 0.35 -5.44
N ILE A 45 -10.16 0.44 -4.14
CA ILE A 45 -9.90 1.61 -3.32
C ILE A 45 -8.93 1.23 -2.19
N ASN A 46 -7.77 1.88 -2.16
CA ASN A 46 -6.82 1.75 -1.06
C ASN A 46 -6.86 2.96 -0.14
N THR A 47 -6.92 2.72 1.16
CA THR A 47 -6.82 3.77 2.18
C THR A 47 -5.37 4.24 2.32
N SER A 48 -5.11 5.42 1.75
CA SER A 48 -3.82 6.12 1.81
C SER A 48 -3.72 7.03 3.05
N SER A 49 -2.63 7.79 3.15
CA SER A 49 -2.43 8.84 4.15
C SER A 49 -1.81 10.08 3.53
N LEU A 50 -1.98 11.26 4.16
CA LEU A 50 -1.31 12.51 3.77
C LEU A 50 0.22 12.37 3.78
N VAL A 51 0.75 11.55 4.69
CA VAL A 51 2.19 11.32 4.79
C VAL A 51 2.79 10.56 3.61
N ARG A 52 1.95 10.12 2.66
CA ARG A 52 2.36 9.66 1.33
C ARG A 52 2.91 10.79 0.45
N GLN A 53 2.55 12.04 0.74
CA GLN A 53 2.99 13.20 -0.06
C GLN A 53 4.00 14.05 0.71
N ILE A 54 3.81 14.18 2.03
CA ILE A 54 4.66 15.02 2.88
C ILE A 54 4.96 14.25 4.16
N SER A 55 6.20 13.80 4.33
CA SER A 55 6.60 13.11 5.55
C SER A 55 6.78 14.10 6.70
N SER A 56 6.12 13.83 7.82
CA SER A 56 6.31 14.56 9.08
C SER A 56 7.43 13.89 9.91
N PRO A 57 8.13 14.63 10.80
CA PRO A 57 9.07 14.04 11.74
C PRO A 57 8.44 12.86 12.51
N PHE A 58 9.24 11.83 12.80
CA PHE A 58 8.83 10.58 13.48
C PHE A 58 7.96 9.61 12.66
N PHE A 59 7.58 9.95 11.43
CA PHE A 59 6.82 9.06 10.55
C PHE A 59 7.67 8.29 9.55
N ALA A 60 9.00 8.37 9.58
CA ALA A 60 9.87 7.90 8.48
C ALA A 60 9.52 6.50 7.94
N THR A 61 9.53 5.48 8.80
CA THR A 61 9.25 4.08 8.41
C THR A 61 7.81 3.92 7.90
N TYR A 62 6.84 4.56 8.56
CA TYR A 62 5.44 4.52 8.12
C TYR A 62 5.21 5.24 6.79
N SER A 63 5.75 6.46 6.64
CA SER A 63 5.72 7.24 5.41
C SER A 63 6.29 6.43 4.25
N ALA A 64 7.40 5.72 4.45
CA ALA A 64 7.99 4.86 3.42
C ALA A 64 6.97 3.80 2.91
N THR A 65 6.26 3.12 3.81
CA THR A 65 5.24 2.14 3.41
C THR A 65 4.06 2.76 2.65
N LYS A 66 3.63 3.97 3.03
CA LYS A 66 2.53 4.67 2.36
C LYS A 66 2.93 5.26 1.01
N HIS A 67 4.18 5.68 0.85
CA HIS A 67 4.76 6.03 -0.45
C HIS A 67 4.84 4.80 -1.35
N ALA A 68 5.30 3.65 -0.83
CA ALA A 68 5.37 2.40 -1.59
C ALA A 68 4.00 1.93 -2.10
N LEU A 69 2.94 2.09 -1.28
CA LEU A 69 1.57 1.76 -1.67
C LEU A 69 1.01 2.65 -2.80
N LEU A 70 1.65 3.80 -3.10
CA LEU A 70 1.22 4.68 -4.19
C LEU A 70 1.41 3.95 -5.53
N TYR A 71 0.31 3.42 -6.06
CA TYR A 71 0.21 2.84 -7.38
C TYR A 71 -0.67 3.75 -8.26
N PRO A 72 -0.16 4.90 -8.73
CA PRO A 72 -0.96 5.84 -9.51
C PRO A 72 -1.26 5.30 -10.92
N ARG A 73 -0.57 4.22 -11.32
CA ARG A 73 -0.65 3.66 -12.66
C ARG A 73 -1.31 2.29 -12.73
N PHE A 74 -1.62 1.69 -11.58
CA PHE A 74 -2.21 0.35 -11.51
C PHE A 74 -3.55 0.26 -12.25
N THR A 75 -4.37 1.31 -12.19
CA THR A 75 -5.62 1.38 -12.96
C THR A 75 -5.38 1.23 -14.47
N TYR A 76 -4.30 1.78 -15.02
CA TYR A 76 -3.94 1.61 -16.44
C TYR A 76 -3.37 0.21 -16.74
N GLU A 77 -2.71 -0.42 -15.76
CA GLU A 77 -2.18 -1.77 -15.92
C GLU A 77 -3.31 -2.80 -15.95
N VAL A 78 -4.38 -2.58 -15.17
CA VAL A 78 -5.51 -3.50 -15.12
C VAL A 78 -6.62 -3.17 -16.11
N SER A 79 -6.70 -1.91 -16.61
CA SER A 79 -7.74 -1.49 -17.56
C SER A 79 -7.96 -2.41 -18.77
N PRO A 80 -6.94 -3.04 -19.39
CA PRO A 80 -7.15 -3.93 -20.53
C PRO A 80 -7.96 -5.18 -20.22
N PHE A 81 -8.04 -5.60 -18.95
CA PHE A 81 -8.75 -6.82 -18.55
C PHE A 81 -10.25 -6.59 -18.28
N TRP A 82 -10.71 -5.34 -18.36
CA TRP A 82 -12.09 -4.95 -18.04
C TRP A 82 -12.94 -4.62 -19.29
N HIS A 83 -12.50 -5.00 -20.49
CA HIS A 83 -13.21 -4.81 -21.75
C HIS A 83 -13.90 -6.09 -22.25
#